data_AF-A0A5K0VNV7-F1
#
_entry.id   AF-A0A5K0VNV7-F1
#
_cell.length_a   1.000
_cell.length_b   1.000
_cell.length_c   1.000
_cell.angle_alpha   90.00
_cell.angle_beta   90.00
_cell.angle_gamma   90.00
#
_symmetry.space_group_name_H-M   'P 1'
#
loop_
_entity.id
_entity.type
_entity.pdbx_description
1 polymer ?
#
loop_
_entity_poly.entity_id
_entity_poly.type
_entity_poly.pdbx_seq_one_letter_code
_entity_poly.pdbx_strand_id
1 'polypeptide(L)'
;KLSPAAFEKHARREASRKWKNNVWVMVRGEKVPLSKTVLLKYYNKYNANGAHRSHTGRLCHRDEFIRCTSCKKERRFRLRNKEECRVYHDALKDLNWKCSDMAYD
;
A
#
# COMPACT_ATOMS: atom_id res chain seq x y z
N LYS A 1 11.48 8.32 -5.71
CA LYS A 1 12.28 7.26 -5.03
C LYS A 1 12.46 6.08 -5.99
N LEU A 2 13.70 5.67 -6.25
CA LEU A 2 14.02 4.53 -7.13
C LEU A 2 13.88 3.21 -6.34
N SER A 3 13.10 2.25 -6.83
CA SER A 3 13.00 0.92 -6.20
C SER A 3 14.20 0.05 -6.59
N PRO A 4 14.56 -0.98 -5.80
CA PRO A 4 15.64 -1.90 -6.17
C PRO A 4 15.45 -2.57 -7.53
N ALA A 5 14.21 -2.87 -7.92
CA ALA A 5 13.89 -3.41 -9.25
C ALA A 5 14.05 -2.35 -10.37
N ALA A 6 13.71 -1.09 -10.09
CA ALA A 6 13.92 0.01 -11.04
C ALA A 6 15.42 0.33 -11.22
N PHE A 7 16.21 0.19 -10.15
CA PHE A 7 17.68 0.27 -10.21
C PHE A 7 18.27 -0.83 -11.08
N GLU A 8 17.83 -2.08 -10.92
CA GLU A 8 18.25 -3.20 -11.80
C GLU A 8 17.93 -2.92 -13.27
N LYS A 9 16.73 -2.41 -13.58
CA LYS A 9 16.32 -2.07 -14.95
C LYS A 9 17.21 -0.97 -15.56
N HIS A 10 17.61 0.02 -14.75
CA HIS A 10 18.50 1.09 -15.21
C HIS A 10 19.90 0.56 -15.56
N ALA A 11 20.37 -0.49 -14.87
CA ALA A 11 21.65 -1.13 -15.13
C ALA A 11 21.68 -2.00 -16.42
N ARG A 12 20.66 -1.90 -17.29
CA ARG A 12 20.50 -2.63 -18.57
C ARG A 12 20.68 -4.15 -18.44
N ARG A 13 20.41 -4.73 -17.26
CA ARG A 13 20.39 -6.17 -17.06
C ARG A 13 18.96 -6.68 -17.23
N GLU A 14 18.64 -7.24 -18.39
CA GLU A 14 17.36 -7.90 -18.68
C GLU A 14 17.22 -9.28 -18.00
N ALA A 15 17.84 -9.47 -16.82
CA ALA A 15 17.82 -10.73 -16.11
C ALA A 15 16.57 -10.85 -15.23
N SER A 16 15.48 -11.33 -15.82
CA SER A 16 14.38 -12.08 -15.19
C SER A 16 14.10 -11.80 -13.71
N ARG A 17 13.55 -10.63 -13.33
CA ARG A 17 12.92 -10.38 -12.00
C ARG A 17 13.76 -10.80 -10.76
N LYS A 18 15.07 -10.97 -10.89
CA LYS A 18 16.00 -11.54 -9.89
C LYS A 18 16.86 -10.47 -9.22
N TRP A 19 16.36 -9.23 -9.12
CA TRP A 19 17.05 -8.10 -8.47
C TRP A 19 17.66 -8.44 -7.10
N LYS A 20 17.04 -9.34 -6.32
CA LYS A 20 17.57 -9.78 -5.01
C LYS A 20 18.95 -10.42 -5.10
N ASN A 21 19.27 -11.07 -6.23
CA ASN A 21 20.57 -11.71 -6.47
C ASN A 21 21.55 -10.80 -7.24
N ASN A 22 21.01 -9.89 -8.05
CA ASN A 22 21.79 -9.02 -8.92
C ASN A 22 22.19 -7.69 -8.25
N VAL A 23 21.45 -7.28 -7.21
CA VAL A 23 21.82 -6.18 -6.33
C VAL A 23 22.76 -6.73 -5.26
N TRP A 24 23.91 -6.07 -5.11
CA TRP A 24 24.94 -6.43 -4.15
C TRP A 24 25.16 -5.29 -3.16
N VAL A 25 25.67 -5.64 -1.98
CA VAL A 25 26.13 -4.69 -0.96
C VAL A 25 27.57 -5.03 -0.59
N MET A 26 28.34 -4.01 -0.21
CA MET A 26 29.69 -4.18 0.29
C MET A 26 29.63 -4.43 1.80
N VAL A 27 30.05 -5.61 2.25
CA VAL A 27 30.16 -5.97 3.67
C VAL A 27 31.63 -6.22 3.96
N ARG A 28 32.26 -5.37 4.77
CA ARG A 28 33.69 -5.49 5.14
C ARG A 28 34.63 -5.63 3.92
N GLY A 29 34.33 -4.92 2.83
CA GLY A 29 35.11 -4.97 1.59
C GLY A 29 34.72 -6.09 0.62
N GLU A 30 33.84 -7.00 1.02
CA GLU A 30 33.38 -8.09 0.15
C GLU A 30 32.04 -7.77 -0.50
N LYS A 31 31.92 -8.17 -1.77
CA LYS A 31 30.70 -7.99 -2.56
C LYS A 31 29.74 -9.16 -2.30
N VAL A 32 28.66 -8.88 -1.57
CA VAL A 32 27.67 -9.91 -1.16
C VAL A 32 26.31 -9.65 -1.81
N PRO A 33 25.68 -10.65 -2.45
CA PRO A 33 24.30 -10.54 -2.95
C PRO A 33 23.32 -10.19 -1.85
N LEU A 34 22.38 -9.28 -2.13
CA LEU A 34 21.41 -8.82 -1.15
C LEU A 34 20.57 -9.99 -0.59
N SER A 35 20.25 -11.00 -1.41
CA SER A 35 19.58 -12.24 -1.01
C SER A 35 20.31 -13.04 0.06
N LYS A 36 21.63 -12.90 0.17
CA LYS A 36 22.46 -13.54 1.19
C LYS A 36 22.68 -12.67 2.44
N THR A 37 22.08 -11.49 2.49
CA THR A 37 22.21 -10.56 3.62
C THR A 37 20.93 -10.49 4.47
N VAL A 38 21.11 -10.11 5.73
CA VAL A 38 19.98 -9.82 6.65
C VAL A 38 19.18 -8.58 6.24
N LEU A 39 19.70 -7.72 5.37
CA LEU A 39 19.07 -6.47 4.95
C LEU A 39 17.75 -6.70 4.20
N LEU A 40 17.64 -7.84 3.50
CA LEU A 40 16.42 -8.21 2.79
C LEU A 40 15.23 -8.40 3.75
N LYS A 41 15.47 -8.78 5.00
CA LYS A 41 14.44 -8.88 6.05
C LYS A 41 13.77 -7.53 6.29
N TYR A 42 14.54 -6.44 6.35
CA TYR A 42 14.01 -5.11 6.58
C TYR A 42 13.22 -4.58 5.38
N TYR A 43 13.74 -4.80 4.17
CA TYR A 43 13.01 -4.50 2.94
C TYR A 43 11.68 -5.25 2.89
N ASN A 44 11.69 -6.56 3.18
CA ASN A 44 10.46 -7.35 3.21
C ASN A 44 9.52 -6.89 4.32
N LYS A 45 9.98 -6.54 5.52
CA LYS A 45 9.13 -6.02 6.60
C LYS A 45 8.44 -4.72 6.21
N TYR A 46 9.18 -3.77 5.61
CA TYR A 46 8.63 -2.51 5.15
C TYR A 46 7.60 -2.71 4.03
N ASN A 47 7.87 -3.60 3.07
CA ASN A 47 6.95 -3.89 1.97
C ASN A 47 5.80 -4.83 2.37
N ALA A 48 6.00 -5.71 3.36
CA ALA A 48 4.98 -6.61 3.90
C ALA A 48 3.96 -5.86 4.75
N ASN A 49 4.36 -4.77 5.42
CA ASN A 49 3.42 -3.87 6.08
C ASN A 49 2.54 -3.09 5.08
N GLY A 50 2.96 -2.97 3.81
CA GLY A 50 2.08 -2.53 2.70
C GLY A 50 1.27 -3.68 2.08
N ALA A 51 1.59 -4.92 2.43
CA ALA A 51 0.97 -6.14 1.95
C ALA A 51 0.41 -6.97 3.12
N HIS A 52 -0.20 -6.31 4.11
CA HIS A 52 -1.25 -6.94 4.90
C HIS A 52 -2.40 -7.19 3.91
N ARG A 53 -2.21 -8.24 3.11
CA ARG A 53 -3.16 -8.78 2.16
C ARG A 53 -4.36 -9.13 3.01
N SER A 54 -5.37 -8.26 2.98
CA SER A 54 -6.74 -8.69 3.21
C SER A 54 -6.88 -10.02 2.46
N HIS A 55 -7.43 -11.02 3.14
CA HIS A 55 -7.34 -12.43 2.78
C HIS A 55 -7.99 -12.80 1.42
N THR A 56 -8.28 -11.82 0.57
CA THR A 56 -9.03 -11.91 -0.68
C THR A 56 -8.61 -10.83 -1.68
N GLY A 57 -7.32 -10.67 -1.99
CA GLY A 57 -6.85 -10.00 -3.23
C GLY A 57 -7.35 -8.57 -3.55
N ARG A 58 -8.05 -7.89 -2.63
CA ARG A 58 -8.61 -6.56 -2.86
C ARG A 58 -7.68 -5.54 -2.24
N LEU A 59 -7.07 -4.73 -3.09
CA LEU A 59 -6.32 -3.53 -2.73
C LEU A 59 -7.20 -2.45 -2.08
N CYS A 60 -8.51 -2.72 -1.94
CA CYS A 60 -9.54 -1.79 -1.50
C CYS A 60 -10.44 -2.50 -0.47
N HIS A 61 -11.05 -1.71 0.42
CA HIS A 61 -11.92 -2.19 1.49
C HIS A 61 -13.21 -2.85 0.94
N ARG A 62 -13.99 -3.50 1.81
CA ARG A 62 -15.38 -3.86 1.49
C ARG A 62 -16.27 -2.61 1.60
N ASP A 63 -17.55 -2.77 1.31
CA ASP A 63 -18.50 -1.69 1.54
C ASP A 63 -18.61 -1.43 3.06
N GLU A 64 -18.41 -0.17 3.47
CA GLU A 64 -18.50 0.28 4.86
C GLU A 64 -19.68 1.24 5.03
N PHE A 65 -20.07 1.52 6.27
CA PHE A 65 -21.23 2.37 6.57
C PHE A 65 -20.89 3.43 7.61
N ILE A 66 -21.34 4.66 7.39
CA ILE A 66 -21.29 5.75 8.38
C ILE A 66 -22.72 6.20 8.68
N ARG A 67 -23.03 6.41 9.96
CA ARG A 67 -24.32 6.93 10.41
C ARG A 67 -24.32 8.46 10.36
N CYS A 68 -25.23 9.04 9.59
CA CYS A 68 -25.41 10.48 9.52
C CYS A 68 -25.85 11.05 10.88
N THR A 69 -25.19 12.11 11.34
CA THR A 69 -25.52 12.75 12.62
C THR A 69 -26.87 13.46 12.61
N SER A 70 -27.29 13.99 11.44
CA SER A 70 -28.56 14.70 11.26
C SER A 70 -29.75 13.75 11.12
N CYS A 71 -29.76 12.88 10.11
CA CYS A 71 -30.92 12.02 9.81
C CYS A 71 -30.85 10.62 10.45
N LYS A 72 -29.76 10.28 11.16
CA LYS A 72 -29.50 9.00 11.84
C LYS A 72 -29.51 7.74 10.96
N LYS A 73 -29.67 7.89 9.64
CA LYS A 73 -29.59 6.79 8.68
C LYS A 73 -28.14 6.42 8.39
N GLU A 74 -27.91 5.14 8.14
CA GLU A 74 -26.62 4.65 7.63
C GLU A 74 -26.47 5.01 6.14
N ARG A 75 -25.23 5.28 5.74
CA ARG A 75 -24.85 5.60 4.37
C ARG A 75 -23.69 4.71 3.97
N ARG A 76 -23.87 4.01 2.86
CA ARG A 76 -22.91 3.04 2.33
C ARG A 76 -21.80 3.74 1.55
N PHE A 77 -20.56 3.34 1.81
CA PHE A 77 -19.37 3.68 1.04
C PHE A 77 -18.86 2.40 0.36
N ARG A 78 -18.66 2.40 -0.97
CA ARG A 78 -18.31 1.19 -1.73
C ARG A 78 -16.82 0.84 -1.71
N LEU A 79 -15.98 1.84 -1.44
CA LEU A 79 -14.54 1.73 -1.24
C LEU A 79 -13.84 0.93 -2.36
N ARG A 80 -14.15 1.23 -3.63
CA ARG A 80 -13.64 0.50 -4.81
C ARG A 80 -12.27 0.98 -5.28
N ASN A 81 -11.92 2.23 -5.01
CA ASN A 81 -10.63 2.85 -5.35
C ASN A 81 -10.06 3.62 -4.15
N LYS A 82 -8.84 4.15 -4.28
CA LYS A 82 -8.15 4.84 -3.17
C LYS A 82 -8.82 6.15 -2.80
N GLU A 83 -9.40 6.83 -3.78
CA GLU A 83 -10.09 8.10 -3.64
C GLU A 83 -11.34 7.91 -2.78
N GLU A 84 -12.17 6.90 -3.07
CA GLU A 84 -13.32 6.51 -2.26
C GLU A 84 -12.92 6.09 -0.83
N CYS A 85 -11.80 5.36 -0.68
CA CYS A 85 -11.26 5.01 0.64
C CYS A 85 -10.89 6.26 1.44
N ARG A 86 -10.29 7.25 0.79
CA ARG A 86 -9.94 8.52 1.44
C ARG A 86 -11.19 9.29 1.89
N VAL A 87 -12.19 9.42 1.02
CA VAL A 87 -13.46 10.10 1.36
C VAL A 87 -14.12 9.45 2.59
N TYR A 88 -14.13 8.11 2.65
CA TYR A 88 -14.62 7.40 3.84
C TYR A 88 -13.81 7.70 5.10
N HIS A 89 -12.47 7.67 5.02
CA HIS A 89 -11.62 7.96 6.17
C HIS A 89 -11.75 9.40 6.66
N ASP A 90 -11.94 10.35 5.75
CA ASP A 90 -12.15 11.75 6.10
C ASP A 90 -13.53 11.93 6.77
N ALA A 91 -14.59 11.30 6.22
CA ALA A 91 -15.92 11.26 6.82
C ALA A 91 -15.95 10.58 8.20
N LEU A 92 -15.22 9.49 8.37
CA LEU A 92 -15.16 8.74 9.64
C LEU A 92 -14.50 9.53 10.77
N LYS A 93 -13.57 10.43 10.43
CA LYS A 93 -12.91 11.32 11.41
C LYS A 93 -13.79 12.49 11.82
N ASP A 94 -14.76 12.87 11.00
CA ASP A 94 -15.69 13.94 11.32
C ASP A 94 -16.83 13.42 12.21
N LEU A 95 -16.76 13.75 13.49
CA LEU A 95 -17.78 13.41 14.49
C LEU A 95 -19.16 14.00 14.15
N ASN A 96 -19.21 15.06 13.34
CA ASN A 96 -20.43 15.75 12.94
C ASN A 96 -20.90 15.38 11.54
N TRP A 97 -20.30 14.38 10.90
CA TRP A 97 -20.57 14.03 9.51
C TRP A 97 -22.06 13.87 9.18
N LYS A 98 -22.51 14.54 8.10
CA LYS A 98 -23.88 14.49 7.59
C LYS A 98 -23.89 13.93 6.17
N CYS A 99 -25.01 13.31 5.80
CA CYS A 99 -25.18 12.81 4.44
C CYS A 99 -25.26 13.91 3.37
N SER A 100 -25.46 15.18 3.75
CA SER A 100 -25.33 16.34 2.86
C SER A 100 -23.88 16.66 2.50
N ASP A 101 -22.92 16.21 3.31
CA ASP A 101 -21.49 16.45 3.10
C ASP A 101 -20.90 15.48 2.06
N MET A 102 -21.67 14.45 1.70
CA MET A 102 -21.36 13.59 0.58
C MET A 102 -21.74 14.33 -0.71
N ALA A 103 -20.75 14.64 -1.55
CA ALA A 103 -21.02 15.07 -2.91
C ALA A 103 -21.74 13.92 -3.64
N TYR A 104 -23.02 14.13 -3.96
CA TYR A 104 -23.72 13.26 -4.89
C TYR A 104 -23.24 13.58 -6.30
N ASP A 105 -22.93 12.54 -7.07
CA ASP A 105 -22.88 12.61 -8.52
C ASP A 105 -24.31 12.47 -9.07
#